data_AF-A0A968T1C6-F1
#
_entry.id   AF-A0A968T1C6-F1
#
_cell.length_a   1.000
_cell.length_b   1.000
_cell.length_c   1.000
_cell.angle_alpha   90.00
_cell.angle_beta   90.00
_cell.angle_gamma   90.00
#
_symmetry.space_group_name_H-M   'P 1'
#
loop_
_entity.id
_entity.type
_entity.pdbx_description
1 polymer ?
#
loop_
_entity_poly.entity_id
_entity_poly.type
_entity_poly.pdbx_seq_one_letter_code
_entity_poly.pdbx_strand_id
1 'polypeptide(L)' 'MNFSILQHAESLFVDEGQISYANWIKAERLTSEVDSDDIAFVALALELKCPLWTGDKRLSNAITEIQIYQTSQLDELLNG' A
#
# COMPACT_ATOMS: atom_id res chain seq x y z
N MET A 1 -5.45 -3.18 30.17
CA MET A 1 -5.35 -3.06 28.70
C MET A 1 -4.42 -4.15 28.23
N ASN A 2 -4.95 -5.18 27.57
CA ASN A 2 -4.15 -6.26 26.99
C ASN A 2 -3.77 -5.85 25.57
N PHE A 3 -2.52 -5.46 25.36
CA PHE A 3 -1.96 -5.24 24.02
C PHE A 3 -1.51 -6.60 23.47
N SER A 4 -2.46 -7.40 23.00
CA SER A 4 -2.16 -8.64 22.28
C SER A 4 -2.52 -8.46 20.81
N ILE A 5 -1.83 -7.53 20.12
CA ILE A 5 -1.91 -7.45 18.66
C ILE A 5 -0.55 -7.83 18.08
N LEU A 6 -0.23 -9.11 18.15
CA LEU A 6 0.76 -9.73 17.28
C LEU A 6 0.27 -11.15 16.97
N GLN A 7 -0.81 -11.25 16.20
CA GLN A 7 -1.11 -12.51 15.52
C GLN A 7 -0.49 -12.43 14.11
N HIS A 8 0.76 -12.92 14.03
CA HIS A 8 1.45 -13.38 12.82
C HIS A 8 1.48 -12.39 11.64
N ALA A 9 2.28 -11.33 11.76
CA ALA A 9 2.72 -10.58 10.59
C ALA A 9 3.88 -11.33 9.93
N GLU A 10 3.62 -12.07 8.84
CA GLU A 10 4.68 -12.54 7.96
C GLU A 10 5.17 -11.34 7.13
N SER A 11 6.37 -10.85 7.43
CA SER A 11 6.97 -9.75 6.67
C SER A 11 7.61 -10.28 5.39
N LEU A 12 7.06 -9.91 4.24
CA LEU A 12 7.70 -10.12 2.95
C LEU A 12 8.65 -8.96 2.67
N PHE A 13 9.94 -9.26 2.47
CA PHE A 13 10.89 -8.30 1.91
C PHE A 13 10.98 -8.52 0.40
N VAL A 14 10.72 -7.47 -0.37
CA VAL A 14 10.83 -7.47 -1.84
C VAL A 14 11.89 -6.46 -2.22
N ASP A 15 12.86 -6.90 -3.02
CA ASP A 15 13.84 -5.99 -3.60
C ASP A 15 13.17 -5.18 -4.73
N GLU A 16 13.36 -3.86 -4.73
CA GLU A 16 12.74 -2.95 -5.70
C GLU A 16 13.05 -3.31 -7.16
N GLY A 17 14.22 -3.91 -7.42
CA GLY A 17 14.62 -4.39 -8.73
C GLY A 17 13.81 -5.58 -9.24
N GLN A 18 13.00 -6.21 -8.38
CA GLN A 18 12.07 -7.27 -8.77
C GLN A 18 10.72 -6.74 -9.27
N ILE A 19 10.41 -5.46 -9.03
CA ILE A 19 9.18 -4.83 -9.51
C ILE A 19 9.34 -4.50 -11.00
N SER A 20 8.33 -4.84 -11.79
CA SER A 20 8.37 -4.62 -13.23
C SER A 20 8.44 -3.11 -13.57
N TYR A 21 9.23 -2.78 -14.59
CA TYR A 21 9.34 -1.40 -15.08
C TYR A 21 7.98 -0.79 -15.45
N ALA A 22 7.06 -1.61 -15.98
CA ALA A 22 5.71 -1.17 -16.31
C ALA A 22 4.94 -0.70 -15.06
N ASN A 23 5.09 -1.39 -13.92
CA ASN A 23 4.48 -1.00 -12.67
C ASN A 23 5.15 0.23 -12.05
N TRP A 24 6.45 0.42 -12.25
CA TRP A 24 7.13 1.67 -11.87
C TRP A 24 6.58 2.90 -12.60
N ILE A 25 6.47 2.84 -13.93
CA ILE A 25 5.91 3.93 -14.73
C ILE A 25 4.45 4.22 -14.35
N LYS A 26 3.70 3.16 -14.08
CA LYS A 26 2.31 3.29 -13.66
C LYS A 26 2.20 3.92 -12.27
N ALA A 27 3.03 3.51 -11.33
CA ALA A 27 3.09 4.08 -10.00
C ALA A 27 3.49 5.56 -10.05
N GLU A 28 4.52 5.91 -10.82
CA GLU A 28 4.95 7.30 -11.03
C GLU A 28 3.78 8.18 -11.50
N ARG A 29 3.03 7.72 -12.50
CA ARG A 29 1.85 8.43 -13.00
C ARG A 29 0.76 8.60 -11.94
N LEU A 30 0.58 7.62 -11.06
CA LEU A 30 -0.43 7.67 -10.01
C LEU A 30 -0.02 8.55 -8.82
N THR A 31 1.29 8.70 -8.58
CA THR A 31 1.82 9.46 -7.44
C THR A 31 2.32 10.86 -7.81
N SER A 32 2.54 11.16 -9.10
CA SER A 32 3.13 12.42 -9.57
C SER A 32 2.38 13.69 -9.15
N GLU A 33 1.08 13.59 -8.86
CA GLU A 33 0.25 14.72 -8.42
C GLU A 33 0.10 14.84 -6.90
N VAL A 34 0.69 13.92 -6.12
CA VAL A 34 0.48 13.80 -4.68
C VAL A 34 1.78 13.93 -3.91
N ASP A 35 2.62 12.92 -4.02
CA ASP A 35 3.88 12.75 -3.30
C ASP A 35 4.69 11.66 -4.01
N SER A 36 5.86 12.01 -4.53
CA SER A 36 6.73 11.07 -5.23
C SER A 36 7.34 10.03 -4.29
N ASP A 37 7.38 10.27 -2.98
CA ASP A 37 8.09 9.42 -2.03
C ASP A 37 7.37 8.08 -1.79
N ASP A 38 6.06 8.01 -2.05
CA ASP A 38 5.26 6.79 -1.89
C ASP A 38 5.26 5.85 -3.12
N ILE A 39 5.96 6.24 -4.19
CA ILE A 39 5.95 5.53 -5.48
C ILE A 39 6.29 4.04 -5.34
N ALA A 40 7.27 3.68 -4.50
CA ALA A 40 7.72 2.30 -4.33
C ALA A 40 6.61 1.40 -3.74
N PHE A 41 5.82 1.92 -2.80
CA PHE A 41 4.71 1.18 -2.19
C PHE A 41 3.56 0.98 -3.17
N VAL A 42 3.27 1.99 -4.00
CA VAL A 42 2.26 1.88 -5.06
C VAL A 42 2.70 0.89 -6.14
N ALA A 43 3.97 0.95 -6.55
CA ALA A 43 4.54 0.02 -7.53
C ALA A 43 4.50 -1.43 -7.02
N LEU A 44 4.82 -1.65 -5.75
CA LEU A 44 4.75 -2.95 -5.10
C LEU A 44 3.31 -3.47 -5.02
N ALA A 45 2.35 -2.64 -4.62
CA ALA A 45 0.95 -3.03 -4.55
C ALA A 45 0.37 -3.41 -5.93
N LEU A 46 0.79 -2.72 -6.99
CA LEU A 46 0.47 -3.09 -8.38
C LEU A 46 1.08 -4.42 -8.79
N GLU A 47 2.35 -4.66 -8.43
CA GLU A 47 3.08 -5.90 -8.74
C GLU A 47 2.44 -7.11 -8.05
N LEU A 48 2.16 -6.99 -6.75
CA LEU A 48 1.55 -8.04 -5.94
C LEU A 48 0.03 -8.15 -6.13
N LYS A 49 -0.59 -7.18 -6.81
CA LYS A 49 -2.04 -7.06 -6.99
C LYS A 49 -2.80 -7.10 -5.65
N CYS A 50 -2.24 -6.42 -4.65
CA CYS A 50 -2.81 -6.36 -3.30
C CYS A 50 -3.32 -4.95 -2.96
N PRO A 51 -4.21 -4.83 -1.97
CA PRO A 51 -4.58 -3.54 -1.40
C PRO A 51 -3.36 -2.82 -0.80
N LEU A 52 -3.38 -1.49 -0.82
CA LEU A 52 -2.40 -0.65 -0.13
C LEU A 52 -3.04 -0.12 1.15
N TRP A 53 -2.39 -0.37 2.28
CA TRP A 53 -2.74 0.27 3.54
C TRP A 53 -1.90 1.53 3.72
N THR A 54 -2.55 2.68 3.86
CA THR A 54 -1.89 3.95 4.13
C THR A 54 -2.76 4.84 5.01
N GLY A 55 -2.11 5.62 5.88
CA GLY A 55 -2.77 6.70 6.62
C GLY A 55 -2.78 8.04 5.86
N ASP A 56 -2.10 8.11 4.71
CA ASP A 56 -2.05 9.33 3.90
C ASP A 56 -3.37 9.53 3.15
N LYS A 57 -4.08 10.60 3.51
CA LYS A 57 -5.38 10.94 2.92
C LYS A 57 -5.27 11.51 1.50
N ARG A 58 -4.16 12.16 1.17
CA ARG A 58 -3.93 12.69 -0.18
C ARG A 58 -3.67 11.54 -1.14
N LEU A 59 -2.83 10.59 -0.74
CA LEU A 59 -2.57 9.37 -1.50
C LEU A 59 -3.83 8.54 -1.67
N SER A 60 -4.60 8.34 -0.60
CA SER A 60 -5.83 7.55 -0.67
C SER A 60 -6.88 8.13 -1.60
N ASN A 61 -6.92 9.46 -1.74
CA ASN A 61 -7.89 10.14 -2.60
C ASN A 61 -7.44 10.19 -4.06
N ALA A 62 -6.14 10.08 -4.32
CA ALA A 62 -5.58 10.16 -5.67
C ALA A 62 -5.48 8.79 -6.36
N ILE A 63 -5.22 7.72 -5.61
CA ILE A 63 -5.10 6.37 -6.17
C ILE A 63 -6.49 5.79 -6.39
N THR A 64 -6.78 5.44 -7.65
CA THR A 64 -8.06 4.81 -8.04
C THR A 64 -7.90 3.37 -8.54
N GLU A 65 -6.66 2.96 -8.86
CA GLU A 65 -6.37 1.67 -9.49
C GLU A 65 -6.06 0.55 -8.49
N ILE A 66 -5.93 0.89 -7.20
CA ILE A 66 -5.60 -0.03 -6.11
C ILE A 66 -6.62 0.21 -5.00
N GLN A 67 -7.10 -0.86 -4.39
CA GLN A 67 -7.93 -0.74 -3.21
C GLN A 67 -7.09 -0.18 -2.04
N ILE A 68 -7.57 0.89 -1.43
CA ILE A 68 -6.91 1.52 -0.28
C ILE A 68 -7.64 1.15 1.00
N TYR A 69 -6.88 0.80 2.03
CA TYR A 69 -7.37 0.73 3.40
C TYR A 69 -6.75 1.86 4.23
N GLN A 70 -7.59 2.51 5.03
CA GLN A 70 -7.18 3.39 6.11
C GLN A 70 -7.04 2.59 7.41
N THR A 71 -6.26 3.10 8.36
CA THR A 71 -6.06 2.43 9.65
C THR A 71 -7.37 2.13 10.38
N SER A 72 -8.37 3.01 10.30
CA SER A 72 -9.69 2.79 10.91
C SER A 72 -10.46 1.62 10.32
N GLN A 73 -10.15 1.20 9.09
CA GLN A 73 -10.80 0.07 8.41
C GLN A 73 -10.11 -1.26 8.72
N LEU A 74 -8.86 -1.24 9.21
CA LEU A 74 -8.14 -2.45 9.54
C LEU A 74 -8.71 -3.18 10.76
N ASP A 75 -9.25 -2.44 11.74
CA ASP A 75 -9.85 -3.04 12.92
C ASP A 75 -11.04 -3.95 12.55
N GLU A 76 -11.83 -3.55 11.55
CA GLU A 76 -12.93 -4.36 11.01
C GLU A 76 -12.42 -5.58 10.25
N LEU A 77 -11.32 -5.46 9.50
CA LEU A 77 -10.75 -6.57 8.74
C LEU A 77 -10.07 -7.64 9.61
N LEU A 78 -9.46 -7.22 10.72
CA LEU A 78 -8.71 -8.12 11.60
C LEU A 78 -9.59 -8.82 12.63
N ASN A 79 -10.74 -8.25 12.97
CA ASN A 79 -11.64 -8.76 14.01
C ASN A 79 -13.04 -9.13 13.51
N GLY A 80 -13.33 -8.94 12.22
CA GLY A 80 -14.59 -9.28 11.57
C GLY A 80 -14.70 -10.72 11.11
#